data_AF-A0A6V6Z540-F1
#
_entry.id   AF-A0A6V6Z540-F1
#
_cell.length_a   1.000
_cell.length_b   1.000
_cell.length_c   1.000
_cell.angle_alpha   90.00
_cell.angle_beta   90.00
_cell.angle_gamma   90.00
#
_symmetry.space_group_name_H-M   'P 1'
#
loop_
_entity.id
_entity.type
_entity.pdbx_description
1 polymer ?
#
loop_
_entity_poly.entity_id
_entity_poly.type
_entity_poly.pdbx_seq_one_letter_code
_entity_poly.pdbx_strand_id
1 'polypeptide(L)'
;MNYHDHKNAIKLSFPELELHLLDESEFQSFKNENFAKQYINSCIELCNNASDKLEININFGVKYDYSSNAQATVKGKRGVILLNLGLIEKLESIISDSIEIFSMENVSRLTIQENDKTELKALLSDLCFSYIFYHELAHILQLTNASSDGYHNFQELYIYENKFDVRKHLYEIDADNFGICMSMSKLIDYASNKNYPISTVLIFNLLTLFVFSIANIIIEFSKNQFNDIYYKSHSHPHPLIRIVKCSERIVSFASDNLNIKEELSYVVLQRSVTMMSQIQYSNGVIDYLKLLQDNISDIEIYNNEIEVLNESYRELIRFRIQKLFNSLLISK
;
A
#
# COMPACT_ATOMS: atom_id res chain seq x y z
N MET A 1 -15.39 -15.67 8.22
CA MET A 1 -16.14 -14.80 9.17
C MET A 1 -16.68 -13.61 8.39
N ASN A 2 -17.82 -13.03 8.78
CA ASN A 2 -18.34 -11.79 8.21
C ASN A 2 -17.86 -10.56 9.03
N TYR A 3 -18.25 -9.33 8.64
CA TYR A 3 -17.79 -8.12 9.35
C TYR A 3 -18.24 -8.10 10.81
N HIS A 4 -19.51 -8.44 11.08
CA HIS A 4 -20.04 -8.57 12.44
C HIS A 4 -19.21 -9.51 13.32
N ASP A 5 -18.82 -10.67 12.80
CA ASP A 5 -17.95 -11.64 13.49
C ASP A 5 -16.58 -11.03 13.83
N HIS A 6 -15.95 -10.35 12.85
CA HIS A 6 -14.67 -9.66 13.06
C HIS A 6 -14.78 -8.55 14.12
N LYS A 7 -15.83 -7.71 14.06
CA LYS A 7 -16.07 -6.65 15.04
C LYS A 7 -16.23 -7.21 16.46
N ASN A 8 -17.00 -8.29 16.61
CA ASN A 8 -17.16 -8.97 17.90
C ASN A 8 -15.85 -9.55 18.43
N ALA A 9 -15.04 -10.16 17.55
CA ALA A 9 -13.72 -10.67 17.92
C ALA A 9 -12.76 -9.55 18.37
N ILE A 10 -12.82 -8.39 17.70
CA ILE A 10 -12.07 -7.19 18.08
C ILE A 10 -12.52 -6.71 19.46
N LYS A 11 -13.82 -6.54 19.69
CA LYS A 11 -14.38 -6.12 20.99
C LYS A 11 -13.91 -7.00 22.16
N LEU A 12 -13.85 -8.31 21.95
CA LEU A 12 -13.40 -9.26 22.98
C LEU A 12 -11.89 -9.18 23.23
N SER A 13 -11.09 -8.91 22.20
CA SER A 13 -9.63 -8.99 22.27
C SER A 13 -8.96 -7.63 22.57
N PHE A 14 -9.61 -6.55 22.15
CA PHE A 14 -9.17 -5.16 22.14
C PHE A 14 -10.34 -4.21 22.52
N PRO A 15 -10.88 -4.32 23.75
CA PRO A 15 -12.06 -3.55 24.17
C PRO A 15 -11.86 -2.03 24.07
N GLU A 16 -10.62 -1.54 24.16
CA GLU A 16 -10.27 -0.14 23.97
C GLU A 16 -10.54 0.40 22.56
N LEU A 17 -10.70 -0.47 21.55
CA LEU A 17 -10.99 -0.08 20.18
C LEU A 17 -12.49 0.00 19.88
N GLU A 18 -13.35 -0.60 20.71
CA GLU A 18 -14.77 -0.83 20.41
C GLU A 18 -15.53 0.45 20.08
N LEU A 19 -15.35 1.50 20.89
CA LEU A 19 -16.13 2.74 20.82
C LEU A 19 -15.94 3.52 19.51
N HIS A 20 -14.97 3.12 18.69
CA HIS A 20 -14.63 3.82 17.46
C HIS A 20 -15.01 3.02 16.21
N LEU A 21 -15.49 1.78 16.33
CA LEU A 21 -15.78 0.92 15.19
C LEU A 21 -17.19 1.12 14.65
N LEU A 22 -17.29 1.34 13.34
CA LEU A 22 -18.55 1.38 12.61
C LEU A 22 -19.29 0.04 12.69
N ASP A 23 -20.61 0.07 12.85
CA ASP A 23 -21.53 -1.03 12.55
C ASP A 23 -21.86 -1.11 11.06
N GLU A 24 -22.22 -2.30 10.57
CA GLU A 24 -22.64 -2.47 9.17
C GLU A 24 -23.85 -1.58 8.81
N SER A 25 -24.74 -1.32 9.77
CA SER A 25 -25.88 -0.40 9.60
C SER A 25 -25.46 1.05 9.38
N GLU A 26 -24.22 1.40 9.71
CA GLU A 26 -23.67 2.74 9.54
C GLU A 26 -22.89 2.90 8.24
N PHE A 27 -22.74 1.84 7.41
CA PHE A 27 -22.06 1.94 6.11
C PHE A 27 -22.78 2.89 5.13
N GLN A 28 -24.03 3.23 5.36
CA GLN A 28 -24.71 4.32 4.65
C GLN A 28 -24.05 5.71 4.85
N SER A 29 -23.12 5.85 5.80
CA SER A 29 -22.37 7.08 6.03
C SER A 29 -21.22 7.32 5.04
N PHE A 30 -20.80 6.29 4.30
CA PHE A 30 -19.83 6.44 3.21
C PHE A 30 -20.47 7.20 2.05
N LYS A 31 -19.72 8.12 1.44
CA LYS A 31 -20.15 8.79 0.19
C LYS A 31 -20.49 7.81 -0.94
N ASN A 32 -19.72 6.72 -1.06
CA ASN A 32 -20.01 5.61 -1.94
C ASN A 32 -20.07 4.30 -1.13
N GLU A 33 -21.27 3.95 -0.70
CA GLU A 33 -21.53 2.74 0.08
C GLU A 33 -21.13 1.46 -0.67
N ASN A 34 -21.32 1.40 -2.00
CA ASN A 34 -20.99 0.21 -2.78
C ASN A 34 -19.48 -0.03 -2.84
N PHE A 35 -18.70 1.03 -3.10
CA PHE A 35 -17.25 0.96 -3.09
C PHE A 35 -16.74 0.55 -1.71
N ALA A 36 -17.25 1.18 -0.65
CA ALA A 36 -16.86 0.86 0.72
C ALA A 36 -17.18 -0.60 1.09
N LYS A 37 -18.39 -1.09 0.76
CA LYS A 37 -18.77 -2.50 0.97
C LYS A 37 -17.86 -3.46 0.22
N GLN A 38 -17.53 -3.17 -1.03
CA GLN A 38 -16.60 -3.99 -1.81
C GLN A 38 -15.23 -4.04 -1.11
N TYR A 39 -14.67 -2.89 -0.75
CA TYR A 39 -13.39 -2.79 -0.04
C TYR A 39 -13.38 -3.61 1.27
N ILE A 40 -14.40 -3.39 2.11
CA ILE A 40 -14.53 -4.03 3.41
C ILE A 40 -14.63 -5.54 3.26
N ASN A 41 -15.44 -6.02 2.31
CA ASN A 41 -15.57 -7.45 2.02
C ASN A 41 -14.26 -8.05 1.53
N SER A 42 -13.52 -7.37 0.64
CA SER A 42 -12.20 -7.83 0.20
C SER A 42 -11.21 -7.94 1.37
N CYS A 43 -11.21 -6.98 2.31
CA CYS A 43 -10.34 -7.06 3.49
C CYS A 43 -10.74 -8.18 4.45
N ILE A 44 -12.03 -8.44 4.62
CA ILE A 44 -12.54 -9.57 5.42
C ILE A 44 -12.09 -10.90 4.81
N GLU A 45 -12.25 -11.08 3.51
CA GLU A 45 -11.80 -12.28 2.80
C GLU A 45 -10.29 -12.50 2.97
N LEU A 46 -9.50 -11.44 2.81
CA LEU A 46 -8.06 -11.47 3.00
C LEU A 46 -7.65 -11.76 4.46
N CYS A 47 -8.35 -11.19 5.45
CA CYS A 47 -8.15 -11.49 6.88
C CYS A 47 -8.46 -12.96 7.19
N ASN A 48 -9.57 -13.49 6.67
CA ASN A 48 -9.95 -14.89 6.86
C ASN A 48 -8.89 -15.82 6.26
N ASN A 49 -8.49 -15.59 5.00
CA ASN A 49 -7.45 -16.39 4.35
C ASN A 49 -6.11 -16.30 5.11
N ALA A 50 -5.68 -15.10 5.50
CA ALA A 50 -4.45 -14.94 6.27
C ALA A 50 -4.52 -15.65 7.63
N SER A 51 -5.67 -15.57 8.32
CA SER A 51 -5.85 -16.22 9.61
C SER A 51 -5.76 -17.74 9.51
N ASP A 52 -6.40 -18.32 8.49
CA ASP A 52 -6.41 -19.75 8.24
C ASP A 52 -5.01 -20.28 7.85
N LYS A 53 -4.25 -19.51 7.06
CA LYS A 53 -2.95 -19.94 6.51
C LYS A 53 -1.77 -19.69 7.45
N LEU A 54 -1.85 -18.68 8.32
CA LEU A 54 -0.73 -18.22 9.14
C LEU A 54 -0.86 -18.58 10.62
N GLU A 55 -1.98 -19.19 11.04
CA GLU A 55 -2.27 -19.52 12.44
C GLU A 55 -2.20 -18.30 13.39
N ILE A 56 -2.58 -17.13 12.88
CA ILE A 56 -2.69 -15.86 13.64
C ILE A 56 -4.12 -15.38 13.48
N ASN A 57 -4.80 -15.00 14.57
CA ASN A 57 -6.16 -14.48 14.46
C ASN A 57 -6.12 -13.02 14.02
N ILE A 58 -6.47 -12.74 12.76
CA ILE A 58 -6.43 -11.40 12.18
C ILE A 58 -7.86 -10.93 11.92
N ASN A 59 -8.20 -9.77 12.48
CA ASN A 59 -9.52 -9.17 12.30
C ASN A 59 -9.45 -7.84 11.58
N PHE A 60 -10.53 -7.50 10.88
CA PHE A 60 -10.67 -6.22 10.19
C PHE A 60 -11.76 -5.37 10.85
N GLY A 61 -11.53 -4.07 10.97
CA GLY A 61 -12.53 -3.11 11.43
C GLY A 61 -12.40 -1.77 10.73
N VAL A 62 -13.51 -1.03 10.66
CA VAL A 62 -13.50 0.35 10.17
C VAL A 62 -13.75 1.32 11.32
N LYS A 63 -12.90 2.34 11.45
CA LYS A 63 -13.08 3.40 12.43
C LYS A 63 -13.94 4.54 11.87
N TYR A 64 -14.84 5.06 12.69
CA TYR A 64 -15.58 6.29 12.42
C TYR A 64 -14.68 7.52 12.61
N ASP A 65 -13.80 7.73 11.64
CA ASP A 65 -12.84 8.82 11.59
C ASP A 65 -12.66 9.23 10.12
N TYR A 66 -12.77 10.52 9.85
CA TYR A 66 -12.70 11.09 8.50
C TYR A 66 -11.26 11.37 8.04
N SER A 67 -10.25 11.09 8.87
CA SER A 67 -8.85 11.18 8.46
C SER A 67 -8.42 9.97 7.61
N SER A 68 -7.46 10.18 6.72
CA SER A 68 -6.84 9.12 5.92
C SER A 68 -5.77 8.40 6.75
N ASN A 69 -6.13 7.29 7.38
CA ASN A 69 -5.20 6.47 8.17
C ASN A 69 -5.54 4.98 8.08
N ALA A 70 -4.50 4.16 8.15
CA ALA A 70 -4.56 2.73 8.35
C ALA A 70 -3.70 2.37 9.58
N GLN A 71 -4.03 1.26 10.25
CA GLN A 71 -3.42 0.90 11.51
C GLN A 71 -3.42 -0.62 11.73
N ALA A 72 -2.28 -1.14 12.17
CA ALA A 72 -2.09 -2.50 12.65
C ALA A 72 -1.93 -2.52 14.17
N THR A 73 -2.77 -3.31 14.85
CA THR A 73 -2.70 -3.50 16.30
C THR A 73 -2.50 -4.97 16.63
N VAL A 74 -1.59 -5.30 17.55
CA VAL A 74 -1.25 -6.67 17.94
C VAL A 74 -1.30 -6.85 19.45
N LYS A 75 -1.83 -7.99 19.89
CA LYS A 75 -1.80 -8.46 21.29
C LYS A 75 -1.64 -9.98 21.33
N GLY A 76 -0.44 -10.45 21.60
CA GLY A 76 -0.09 -11.87 21.48
C GLY A 76 -0.27 -12.35 20.03
N LYS A 77 -0.93 -13.51 19.83
CA LYS A 77 -1.24 -14.05 18.48
C LYS A 77 -2.53 -13.50 17.85
N ARG A 78 -2.95 -12.31 18.25
CA ARG A 78 -4.15 -11.64 17.71
C ARG A 78 -3.73 -10.31 17.09
N GLY A 79 -4.15 -10.09 15.86
CA GLY A 79 -3.93 -8.87 15.10
C GLY A 79 -5.24 -8.23 14.67
N VAL A 80 -5.23 -6.90 14.54
CA VAL A 80 -6.35 -6.13 13.97
C VAL A 80 -5.79 -5.16 12.94
N ILE A 81 -6.38 -5.17 11.75
CA ILE A 81 -6.22 -4.12 10.74
C ILE A 81 -7.41 -3.19 10.87
N LEU A 82 -7.13 -1.90 11.06
CA LEU A 82 -8.13 -0.84 11.21
C LEU A 82 -7.91 0.18 10.12
N LEU A 83 -8.95 0.46 9.35
CA LEU A 83 -8.94 1.58 8.41
C LEU A 83 -9.91 2.64 8.89
N ASN A 84 -9.53 3.89 8.76
CA ASN A 84 -10.44 4.99 8.96
C ASN A 84 -11.41 5.10 7.78
N LEU A 85 -12.66 5.49 8.04
CA LEU A 85 -13.66 5.76 7.00
C LEU A 85 -13.12 6.73 5.95
N GLY A 86 -12.41 7.78 6.38
CA GLY A 86 -11.83 8.80 5.49
C GLY A 86 -10.87 8.22 4.46
N LEU A 87 -10.06 7.22 4.85
CA LEU A 87 -9.15 6.54 3.93
C LEU A 87 -9.93 5.80 2.84
N ILE A 88 -10.97 5.04 3.21
CA ILE A 88 -11.76 4.27 2.25
C ILE A 88 -12.41 5.21 1.22
N GLU A 89 -13.00 6.32 1.66
CA GLU A 89 -13.54 7.33 0.74
C GLU A 89 -12.47 7.94 -0.16
N LYS A 90 -11.29 8.23 0.41
CA LYS A 90 -10.22 8.87 -0.32
C LYS A 90 -9.62 7.95 -1.38
N LEU A 91 -9.56 6.64 -1.13
CA LEU A 91 -9.05 5.66 -2.08
C LEU A 91 -9.85 5.63 -3.38
N GLU A 92 -11.17 5.75 -3.31
CA GLU A 92 -12.00 5.84 -4.52
C GLU A 92 -11.58 7.03 -5.41
N SER A 93 -11.38 8.19 -4.77
CA SER A 93 -10.92 9.40 -5.47
C SER A 93 -9.52 9.21 -6.05
N ILE A 94 -8.58 8.64 -5.27
CA ILE A 94 -7.21 8.37 -5.73
C ILE A 94 -7.21 7.48 -6.97
N ILE A 95 -8.01 6.42 -6.98
CA ILE A 95 -8.10 5.47 -8.10
C ILE A 95 -8.71 6.15 -9.34
N SER A 96 -9.80 6.90 -9.15
CA SER A 96 -10.46 7.61 -10.24
C SER A 96 -9.56 8.69 -10.84
N ASP A 97 -8.98 9.55 -9.99
CA ASP A 97 -8.07 10.62 -10.39
C ASP A 97 -6.83 10.05 -11.09
N SER A 98 -6.29 8.91 -10.60
CA SER A 98 -5.16 8.23 -11.22
C SER A 98 -5.46 7.84 -12.67
N ILE A 99 -6.64 7.27 -12.93
CA ILE A 99 -7.05 6.84 -14.26
C ILE A 99 -7.38 8.03 -15.15
N GLU A 100 -7.99 9.08 -14.61
CA GLU A 100 -8.30 10.30 -15.35
C GLU A 100 -7.03 11.04 -15.79
N ILE A 101 -6.13 11.33 -14.86
CA ILE A 101 -4.83 11.96 -15.14
C ILE A 101 -4.06 11.11 -16.16
N PHE A 102 -3.99 9.80 -15.93
CA PHE A 102 -3.36 8.90 -16.88
C PHE A 102 -4.00 9.00 -18.26
N SER A 103 -5.33 9.03 -18.37
CA SER A 103 -6.07 9.06 -19.64
C SER A 103 -6.02 10.41 -20.37
N MET A 104 -5.74 11.51 -19.66
CA MET A 104 -5.61 12.84 -20.28
C MET A 104 -4.36 12.97 -21.14
N GLU A 105 -3.42 12.04 -21.00
CA GLU A 105 -2.15 12.12 -21.69
C GLU A 105 -2.16 11.55 -23.12
N ASN A 106 -1.30 12.08 -23.98
CA ASN A 106 -1.37 11.83 -25.43
C ASN A 106 -1.25 10.36 -25.84
N VAL A 107 -0.45 9.55 -25.14
CA VAL A 107 -0.22 8.13 -25.49
C VAL A 107 -1.38 7.24 -25.02
N SER A 108 -1.78 7.40 -23.76
CA SER A 108 -2.87 6.65 -23.13
C SER A 108 -4.22 6.94 -23.78
N ARG A 109 -4.50 8.20 -24.13
CA ARG A 109 -5.71 8.62 -24.87
C ARG A 109 -5.88 7.87 -26.20
N LEU A 110 -4.78 7.43 -26.81
CA LEU A 110 -4.80 6.69 -28.08
C LEU A 110 -4.92 5.17 -27.88
N THR A 111 -4.72 4.67 -26.66
CA THR A 111 -4.65 3.22 -26.38
C THR A 111 -5.72 2.71 -25.41
N ILE A 112 -6.46 3.59 -24.74
CA ILE A 112 -7.48 3.24 -23.74
C ILE A 112 -8.85 3.76 -24.20
N GLN A 113 -9.80 2.85 -24.38
CA GLN A 113 -11.21 3.15 -24.63
C GLN A 113 -11.99 3.27 -23.31
N GLU A 114 -13.23 3.77 -23.36
CA GLU A 114 -14.05 3.97 -22.14
C GLU A 114 -14.35 2.65 -21.40
N ASN A 115 -14.57 1.56 -22.12
CA ASN A 115 -14.75 0.23 -21.52
C ASN A 115 -13.48 -0.24 -20.79
N ASP A 116 -12.30 0.10 -21.31
CA ASP A 116 -11.03 -0.22 -20.68
C ASP A 116 -10.86 0.54 -19.36
N LYS A 117 -11.41 1.77 -19.24
CA LYS A 117 -11.34 2.53 -17.99
C LYS A 117 -12.08 1.86 -16.84
N THR A 118 -13.28 1.31 -17.10
CA THR A 118 -14.06 0.62 -16.06
C THR A 118 -13.31 -0.62 -15.55
N GLU A 119 -12.73 -1.39 -16.47
CA GLU A 119 -11.91 -2.55 -16.12
C GLU A 119 -10.64 -2.16 -15.36
N LEU A 120 -9.95 -1.11 -15.81
CA LEU A 120 -8.78 -0.58 -15.11
C LEU A 120 -9.12 -0.05 -13.72
N LYS A 121 -10.29 0.58 -13.53
CA LYS A 121 -10.77 1.00 -12.20
C LYS A 121 -10.96 -0.19 -11.28
N ALA A 122 -11.58 -1.27 -11.76
CA ALA A 122 -11.77 -2.48 -10.97
C ALA A 122 -10.43 -3.13 -10.59
N LEU A 123 -9.54 -3.32 -11.58
CA LEU A 123 -8.21 -3.87 -11.34
C LEU A 123 -7.40 -3.02 -10.35
N LEU A 124 -7.35 -1.70 -10.57
CA LEU A 124 -6.57 -0.80 -9.74
C LEU A 124 -7.13 -0.72 -8.31
N SER A 125 -8.45 -0.83 -8.16
CA SER A 125 -9.08 -0.99 -6.84
C SER A 125 -8.54 -2.24 -6.14
N ASP A 126 -8.61 -3.40 -6.79
CA ASP A 126 -8.13 -4.65 -6.20
C ASP A 126 -6.63 -4.60 -5.83
N LEU A 127 -5.81 -3.94 -6.65
CA LEU A 127 -4.38 -3.76 -6.41
C LEU A 127 -4.09 -2.82 -5.24
N CYS A 128 -4.78 -1.68 -5.15
CA CYS A 128 -4.65 -0.73 -4.05
C CYS A 128 -5.15 -1.32 -2.73
N PHE A 129 -6.26 -2.06 -2.77
CA PHE A 129 -6.84 -2.70 -1.57
C PHE A 129 -5.88 -3.78 -1.06
N SER A 130 -5.35 -4.58 -1.99
CA SER A 130 -4.33 -5.58 -1.72
C SER A 130 -3.07 -4.96 -1.12
N TYR A 131 -2.62 -3.81 -1.65
CA TYR A 131 -1.41 -3.15 -1.17
C TYR A 131 -1.56 -2.72 0.30
N ILE A 132 -2.62 -1.97 0.62
CA ILE A 132 -2.87 -1.49 1.99
C ILE A 132 -3.07 -2.68 2.95
N PHE A 133 -3.86 -3.67 2.55
CA PHE A 133 -4.08 -4.85 3.37
C PHE A 133 -2.77 -5.56 3.71
N TYR A 134 -1.95 -5.86 2.70
CA TYR A 134 -0.71 -6.62 2.91
C TYR A 134 0.35 -5.78 3.62
N HIS A 135 0.40 -4.47 3.40
CA HIS A 135 1.21 -3.54 4.18
C HIS A 135 0.87 -3.66 5.69
N GLU A 136 -0.41 -3.52 6.06
CA GLU A 136 -0.83 -3.63 7.46
C GLU A 136 -0.64 -5.05 8.03
N LEU A 137 -0.83 -6.07 7.19
CA LEU A 137 -0.52 -7.46 7.58
C LEU A 137 0.98 -7.64 7.88
N ALA A 138 1.88 -6.99 7.12
CA ALA A 138 3.30 -7.03 7.41
C ALA A 138 3.60 -6.49 8.80
N HIS A 139 3.00 -5.37 9.21
CA HIS A 139 3.13 -4.87 10.57
C HIS A 139 2.65 -5.86 11.63
N ILE A 140 1.48 -6.48 11.43
CA ILE A 140 0.99 -7.51 12.35
C ILE A 140 2.03 -8.63 12.50
N LEU A 141 2.58 -9.10 11.37
CA LEU A 141 3.55 -10.19 11.35
C LEU A 141 4.91 -9.80 11.95
N GLN A 142 5.40 -8.58 11.69
CA GLN A 142 6.62 -8.03 12.26
C GLN A 142 6.47 -7.90 13.79
N LEU A 143 5.38 -7.29 14.26
CA LEU A 143 5.11 -7.05 15.67
C LEU A 143 4.87 -8.34 16.46
N THR A 144 4.12 -9.30 15.91
CA THR A 144 3.89 -10.61 16.55
C THR A 144 5.19 -11.37 16.78
N ASN A 145 6.18 -11.18 15.91
CA ASN A 145 7.49 -11.84 16.03
C ASN A 145 8.50 -11.07 16.89
N ALA A 146 8.32 -9.76 17.07
CA ALA A 146 9.23 -8.91 17.81
C ALA A 146 9.04 -9.01 19.34
N SER A 147 7.84 -9.37 19.82
CA SER A 147 7.52 -9.41 21.26
C SER A 147 6.34 -10.34 21.52
N SER A 148 6.46 -11.26 22.48
CA SER A 148 5.46 -12.30 22.74
C SER A 148 4.21 -11.82 23.48
N ASP A 149 4.28 -10.72 24.25
CA ASP A 149 3.24 -10.40 25.24
C ASP A 149 2.86 -8.91 25.33
N GLY A 150 3.28 -8.08 24.37
CA GLY A 150 2.97 -6.65 24.34
C GLY A 150 1.71 -6.29 23.54
N TYR A 151 1.01 -5.25 23.99
CA TYR A 151 0.12 -4.49 23.11
C TYR A 151 0.97 -3.57 22.24
N HIS A 152 0.87 -3.73 20.93
CA HIS A 152 1.62 -2.92 19.97
C HIS A 152 0.67 -2.29 18.96
N ASN A 153 0.98 -1.06 18.58
CA ASN A 153 0.21 -0.30 17.62
C ASN A 153 1.16 0.37 16.61
N PHE A 154 0.85 0.23 15.32
CA PHE A 154 1.53 0.88 14.21
C PHE A 154 0.48 1.55 13.31
N GLN A 155 0.71 2.78 12.87
CA GLN A 155 -0.23 3.57 12.07
C GLN A 155 0.50 4.28 10.94
N GLU A 156 -0.17 4.51 9.82
CA GLU A 156 0.39 5.16 8.62
C GLU A 156 0.51 6.68 8.73
N LEU A 157 -0.22 7.30 9.67
CA LEU A 157 -0.11 8.75 9.89
C LEU A 157 1.29 9.12 10.38
N TYR A 158 1.92 10.02 9.63
CA TYR A 158 3.22 10.59 9.93
C TYR A 158 3.15 11.46 11.18
N ILE A 159 3.84 11.02 12.24
CA ILE A 159 3.96 11.76 13.49
C ILE A 159 5.42 12.18 13.64
N TYR A 160 5.65 13.44 13.99
CA TYR A 160 6.97 13.88 14.39
C TYR A 160 7.39 13.20 15.69
N GLU A 161 8.56 12.55 15.67
CA GLU A 161 9.13 11.90 16.84
C GLU A 161 10.43 12.59 17.25
N ASN A 162 10.53 12.95 18.53
CA ASN A 162 11.72 13.59 19.11
C ASN A 162 12.98 12.72 19.03
N LYS A 163 12.81 11.39 18.92
CA LYS A 163 13.91 10.44 18.84
C LYS A 163 13.68 9.52 17.65
N PHE A 164 14.60 9.57 16.69
CA PHE A 164 14.62 8.67 15.55
C PHE A 164 14.70 7.20 15.99
N ASP A 165 13.72 6.41 15.56
CA ASP A 165 13.70 4.96 15.71
C ASP A 165 13.84 4.29 14.33
N VAL A 166 15.06 3.86 14.02
CA VAL A 166 15.35 3.21 12.74
C VAL A 166 14.49 1.97 12.52
N ARG A 167 14.09 1.25 13.57
CA ARG A 167 13.25 0.04 13.43
C ARG A 167 11.93 0.37 12.74
N LYS A 168 11.30 1.49 13.07
CA LYS A 168 10.04 1.91 12.43
C LYS A 168 10.23 2.18 10.95
N HIS A 169 11.31 2.85 10.60
CA HIS A 169 11.66 3.10 9.20
C HIS A 169 11.91 1.81 8.42
N LEU A 170 12.58 0.82 9.04
CA LEU A 170 12.77 -0.50 8.43
C LEU A 170 11.43 -1.25 8.27
N TYR A 171 10.56 -1.18 9.28
CA TYR A 171 9.25 -1.84 9.24
C TYR A 171 8.39 -1.30 8.11
N GLU A 172 8.37 0.01 7.92
CA GLU A 172 7.69 0.69 6.81
C GLU A 172 8.18 0.22 5.45
N ILE A 173 9.49 0.27 5.21
CA ILE A 173 10.07 -0.11 3.91
C ILE A 173 9.82 -1.59 3.62
N ASP A 174 9.92 -2.44 4.64
CA ASP A 174 9.68 -3.88 4.52
C ASP A 174 8.18 -4.20 4.32
N ALA A 175 7.28 -3.46 4.96
CA ALA A 175 5.83 -3.57 4.79
C ALA A 175 5.38 -3.10 3.39
N ASP A 176 5.89 -1.95 2.94
CA ASP A 176 5.72 -1.45 1.57
C ASP A 176 6.14 -2.49 0.54
N ASN A 177 7.34 -3.06 0.70
CA ASN A 177 7.86 -4.10 -0.18
C ASN A 177 6.96 -5.34 -0.22
N PHE A 178 6.45 -5.78 0.93
CA PHE A 178 5.53 -6.91 0.99
C PHE A 178 4.19 -6.60 0.31
N GLY A 179 3.60 -5.44 0.59
CA GLY A 179 2.39 -4.95 -0.07
C GLY A 179 2.53 -4.91 -1.58
N ILE A 180 3.65 -4.37 -2.08
CA ILE A 180 3.96 -4.35 -3.52
C ILE A 180 4.07 -5.75 -4.09
N CYS A 181 4.82 -6.67 -3.47
CA CYS A 181 4.99 -8.02 -4.01
C CYS A 181 3.64 -8.76 -4.16
N MET A 182 2.77 -8.63 -3.17
CA MET A 182 1.46 -9.31 -3.16
C MET A 182 0.47 -8.68 -4.15
N SER A 183 0.51 -7.36 -4.34
CA SER A 183 -0.31 -6.72 -5.38
C SER A 183 0.24 -6.97 -6.78
N MET A 184 1.57 -6.96 -6.95
CA MET A 184 2.20 -7.22 -8.24
C MET A 184 1.92 -8.63 -8.75
N SER A 185 1.82 -9.64 -7.87
CA SER A 185 1.43 -10.98 -8.31
C SER A 185 0.06 -10.99 -8.96
N LYS A 186 -0.92 -10.28 -8.38
CA LYS A 186 -2.26 -10.11 -8.96
C LYS A 186 -2.23 -9.39 -10.31
N LEU A 187 -1.40 -8.34 -10.44
CA LEU A 187 -1.24 -7.61 -11.71
C LEU A 187 -0.66 -8.52 -12.79
N ILE A 188 0.34 -9.34 -12.45
CA ILE A 188 0.97 -10.29 -13.36
C ILE A 188 -0.01 -11.40 -13.77
N ASP A 189 -0.78 -11.94 -12.83
CA ASP A 189 -1.81 -12.93 -13.11
C ASP A 189 -2.87 -12.36 -14.06
N TYR A 190 -3.33 -11.12 -13.81
CA TYR A 190 -4.24 -10.41 -14.70
C TYR A 190 -3.64 -10.25 -16.10
N ALA A 191 -2.42 -9.73 -16.21
CA ALA A 191 -1.77 -9.48 -17.50
C ALA A 191 -1.52 -10.77 -18.29
N SER A 192 -1.19 -11.87 -17.60
CA SER A 192 -0.95 -13.18 -18.19
C SER A 192 -2.24 -13.85 -18.67
N ASN A 193 -3.34 -13.69 -17.91
CA ASN A 193 -4.65 -14.24 -18.28
C ASN A 193 -5.35 -13.45 -19.38
N LYS A 194 -5.04 -12.15 -19.51
CA LYS A 194 -5.65 -11.26 -20.52
C LYS A 194 -5.12 -11.45 -21.94
N ASN A 195 -3.90 -11.97 -22.16
CA ASN A 195 -3.32 -12.06 -23.51
C ASN A 195 -2.24 -13.14 -23.68
N TYR A 196 -2.24 -13.78 -24.86
CA TYR A 196 -1.07 -14.40 -25.47
C TYR A 196 -0.74 -13.62 -26.76
N PRO A 197 0.47 -13.07 -26.98
CA PRO A 197 1.56 -12.75 -26.05
C PRO A 197 1.35 -11.39 -25.34
N ILE A 198 2.02 -11.21 -24.20
CA ILE A 198 1.99 -9.98 -23.38
C ILE A 198 2.38 -8.77 -24.22
N SER A 199 1.45 -7.81 -24.35
CA SER A 199 1.71 -6.53 -25.02
C SER A 199 2.57 -5.63 -24.12
N THR A 200 3.74 -5.22 -24.60
CA THR A 200 4.61 -4.26 -23.90
C THR A 200 3.88 -2.96 -23.55
N VAL A 201 2.97 -2.50 -24.42
CA VAL A 201 2.16 -1.30 -24.18
C VAL A 201 1.18 -1.50 -23.02
N LEU A 202 0.57 -2.67 -22.92
CA LEU A 202 -0.32 -2.99 -21.80
C LEU A 202 0.45 -3.00 -20.48
N ILE A 203 1.60 -3.69 -20.43
CA ILE A 203 2.43 -3.73 -19.22
C ILE A 203 2.93 -2.34 -18.85
N PHE A 204 3.40 -1.56 -19.82
CA PHE A 204 3.79 -0.17 -19.60
C PHE A 204 2.69 0.63 -18.90
N ASN A 205 1.46 0.58 -19.43
CA ASN A 205 0.32 1.31 -18.90
C ASN A 205 -0.05 0.83 -17.48
N LEU A 206 -0.12 -0.49 -17.27
CA LEU A 206 -0.47 -1.08 -15.98
C LEU A 206 0.56 -0.74 -14.89
N LEU A 207 1.85 -0.85 -15.19
CA LEU A 207 2.92 -0.52 -14.25
C LEU A 207 2.92 0.99 -13.94
N THR A 208 2.78 1.83 -14.96
CA THR A 208 2.74 3.29 -14.77
C THR A 208 1.57 3.71 -13.88
N LEU A 209 0.37 3.19 -14.15
CA LEU A 209 -0.83 3.43 -13.35
C LEU A 209 -0.61 2.95 -11.91
N PHE A 210 -0.09 1.74 -11.73
CA PHE A 210 0.09 1.18 -10.40
C PHE A 210 1.11 1.97 -9.58
N VAL A 211 2.28 2.32 -10.15
CA VAL A 211 3.27 3.20 -9.51
C VAL A 211 2.63 4.53 -9.11
N PHE A 212 1.87 5.15 -10.00
CA PHE A 212 1.24 6.44 -9.74
C PHE A 212 0.20 6.36 -8.61
N SER A 213 -0.62 5.33 -8.58
CA SER A 213 -1.64 5.16 -7.55
C SER A 213 -1.04 4.84 -6.18
N ILE A 214 0.00 4.01 -6.11
CA ILE A 214 0.73 3.78 -4.85
C ILE A 214 1.36 5.08 -4.34
N ALA A 215 1.96 5.87 -5.23
CA ALA A 215 2.50 7.16 -4.86
C ALA A 215 1.43 8.08 -4.24
N ASN A 216 0.25 8.17 -4.86
CA ASN A 216 -0.88 8.95 -4.35
C ASN A 216 -1.36 8.47 -2.96
N ILE A 217 -1.36 7.15 -2.70
CA ILE A 217 -1.70 6.61 -1.38
C ILE A 217 -0.68 7.06 -0.33
N ILE A 218 0.62 6.96 -0.62
CA ILE A 218 1.68 7.37 0.31
C ILE A 218 1.64 8.89 0.56
N ILE A 219 1.42 9.68 -0.48
CA ILE A 219 1.25 11.13 -0.38
C ILE A 219 0.04 11.47 0.51
N GLU A 220 -1.07 10.74 0.37
CA GLU A 220 -2.26 10.95 1.19
C GLU A 220 -1.99 10.68 2.68
N PHE A 221 -1.28 9.59 3.03
CA PHE A 221 -0.88 9.31 4.41
C PHE A 221 0.00 10.41 5.01
N SER A 222 0.81 11.07 4.19
CA SER A 222 1.61 12.24 4.60
C SER A 222 0.81 13.53 4.76
N LYS A 223 -0.52 13.50 4.60
CA LYS A 223 -1.40 14.68 4.54
C LYS A 223 -0.94 15.68 3.47
N ASN A 224 -0.41 15.16 2.37
CA ASN A 224 0.18 15.94 1.27
C ASN A 224 1.36 16.84 1.70
N GLN A 225 2.01 16.58 2.84
CA GLN A 225 3.18 17.33 3.29
C GLN A 225 4.45 16.73 2.68
N PHE A 226 4.98 17.40 1.64
CA PHE A 226 6.00 16.81 0.77
C PHE A 226 7.25 17.70 0.54
N ASN A 227 7.28 18.91 1.10
CA ASN A 227 8.34 19.90 0.81
C ASN A 227 9.57 19.79 1.73
N ASP A 228 9.38 19.39 2.98
CA ASP A 228 10.45 19.33 3.98
C ASP A 228 11.03 17.91 4.03
N ILE A 229 11.98 17.63 3.14
CA ILE A 229 12.63 16.32 3.05
C ILE A 229 13.39 16.03 4.35
N TYR A 230 13.19 14.82 4.88
CA TYR A 230 13.91 14.32 6.04
C TYR A 230 14.29 12.86 5.87
N TYR A 231 15.28 12.42 6.65
CA TYR A 231 15.82 11.06 6.56
C TYR A 231 15.77 10.32 7.91
N LYS A 232 16.15 11.02 8.99
CA LYS A 232 16.29 10.43 10.34
C LYS A 232 15.42 11.18 11.36
N SER A 233 14.14 11.34 11.04
CA SER A 233 13.12 11.96 11.90
C SER A 233 11.75 11.40 11.54
N HIS A 234 10.73 11.73 12.34
CA HIS A 234 9.36 11.20 12.23
C HIS A 234 9.28 9.68 12.49
N SER A 235 8.06 9.16 12.51
CA SER A 235 7.76 7.75 12.70
C SER A 235 8.02 6.88 11.46
N HIS A 236 8.12 7.50 10.27
CA HIS A 236 8.20 6.83 8.98
C HIS A 236 9.32 7.45 8.13
N PRO A 237 9.89 6.75 7.13
CA PRO A 237 10.74 7.40 6.12
C PRO A 237 9.93 8.45 5.36
N HIS A 238 10.58 9.54 4.92
CA HIS A 238 9.89 10.57 4.15
C HIS A 238 9.14 9.98 2.94
N PRO A 239 7.91 10.46 2.62
CA PRO A 239 7.09 9.95 1.52
C PRO A 239 7.86 9.76 0.19
N LEU A 240 8.69 10.73 -0.19
CA LEU A 240 9.58 10.64 -1.37
C LEU A 240 10.44 9.36 -1.38
N ILE A 241 11.00 8.97 -0.23
CA ILE A 241 11.85 7.78 -0.09
C ILE A 241 11.01 6.52 -0.28
N ARG A 242 9.84 6.43 0.38
CA ARG A 242 8.91 5.30 0.23
C ARG A 242 8.45 5.15 -1.21
N ILE A 243 8.10 6.25 -1.88
CA ILE A 243 7.65 6.24 -3.28
C ILE A 243 8.75 5.75 -4.21
N VAL A 244 10.00 6.23 -4.05
CA VAL A 244 11.14 5.75 -4.85
C VAL A 244 11.33 4.24 -4.66
N LYS A 245 11.35 3.76 -3.41
CA LYS A 245 11.49 2.33 -3.11
C LYS A 245 10.36 1.48 -3.68
N CYS A 246 9.10 1.90 -3.51
CA CYS A 246 7.96 1.21 -4.09
C CYS A 246 8.03 1.18 -5.62
N SER A 247 8.40 2.28 -6.26
CA SER A 247 8.51 2.39 -7.71
C SER A 247 9.57 1.44 -8.27
N GLU A 248 10.77 1.44 -7.66
CA GLU A 248 11.86 0.51 -7.98
C GLU A 248 11.42 -0.93 -7.81
N ARG A 249 10.73 -1.24 -6.70
CA ARG A 249 10.27 -2.61 -6.42
C ARG A 249 9.22 -3.09 -7.42
N ILE A 250 8.28 -2.23 -7.82
CA ILE A 250 7.27 -2.55 -8.83
C ILE A 250 7.94 -2.94 -10.15
N VAL A 251 8.86 -2.10 -10.65
CA VAL A 251 9.52 -2.37 -11.94
C VAL A 251 10.50 -3.54 -11.87
N SER A 252 11.19 -3.73 -10.73
CA SER A 252 12.07 -4.88 -10.54
C SER A 252 11.27 -6.18 -10.52
N PHE A 253 10.15 -6.22 -9.79
CA PHE A 253 9.29 -7.40 -9.70
C PHE A 253 8.71 -7.76 -11.08
N ALA A 254 8.29 -6.76 -11.86
CA ALA A 254 7.86 -6.98 -13.24
C ALA A 254 9.00 -7.51 -14.12
N SER A 255 10.22 -6.98 -13.98
CA SER A 255 11.42 -7.44 -14.71
C SER A 255 11.73 -8.90 -14.43
N ASP A 256 11.72 -9.29 -13.15
CA ASP A 256 12.03 -10.65 -12.71
C ASP A 256 11.01 -11.70 -13.20
N ASN A 257 9.73 -11.31 -13.35
CA ASN A 257 8.64 -12.25 -13.61
C ASN A 257 8.08 -12.21 -15.04
N LEU A 258 8.21 -11.06 -15.74
CA LEU A 258 7.70 -10.88 -17.10
C LEU A 258 8.82 -10.77 -18.15
N ASN A 259 10.09 -10.83 -17.73
CA ASN A 259 11.25 -10.66 -18.58
C ASN A 259 11.19 -9.36 -19.41
N ILE A 260 10.71 -8.28 -18.78
CA ILE A 260 10.71 -6.95 -19.41
C ILE A 260 12.13 -6.39 -19.45
N LYS A 261 12.43 -5.61 -20.48
CA LYS A 261 13.75 -4.99 -20.64
C LYS A 261 13.91 -3.79 -19.71
N GLU A 262 15.14 -3.51 -19.31
CA GLU A 262 15.49 -2.38 -18.44
C GLU A 262 15.01 -1.02 -18.98
N GLU A 263 15.03 -0.83 -20.31
CA GLU A 263 14.55 0.40 -20.92
C GLU A 263 13.05 0.63 -20.65
N LEU A 264 12.25 -0.43 -20.55
CA LEU A 264 10.83 -0.29 -20.18
C LEU A 264 10.70 0.23 -18.75
N SER A 265 11.47 -0.31 -17.81
CA SER A 265 11.48 0.13 -16.42
C SER A 265 11.82 1.61 -16.31
N TYR A 266 12.85 2.08 -17.03
CA TYR A 266 13.21 3.50 -17.07
C TYR A 266 12.06 4.37 -17.59
N VAL A 267 11.42 3.97 -18.69
CA VAL A 267 10.30 4.74 -19.26
C VAL A 267 9.10 4.76 -18.31
N VAL A 268 8.79 3.66 -17.62
CA VAL A 268 7.73 3.62 -16.58
C VAL A 268 8.04 4.63 -15.46
N LEU A 269 9.26 4.60 -14.90
CA LEU A 269 9.64 5.50 -13.82
C LEU A 269 9.61 6.98 -14.25
N GLN A 270 10.20 7.30 -15.40
CA GLN A 270 10.17 8.66 -15.95
C GLN A 270 8.73 9.14 -16.17
N ARG A 271 7.87 8.24 -16.65
CA ARG A 271 6.47 8.53 -16.89
C ARG A 271 5.72 8.82 -15.59
N SER A 272 5.84 7.96 -14.60
CA SER A 272 5.21 8.13 -13.29
C SER A 272 5.67 9.42 -12.60
N VAL A 273 6.95 9.79 -12.70
CA VAL A 273 7.47 11.08 -12.18
C VAL A 273 6.82 12.28 -12.86
N THR A 274 6.63 12.21 -14.18
CA THR A 274 5.94 13.26 -14.94
C THR A 274 4.49 13.40 -14.47
N MET A 275 3.80 12.29 -14.22
CA MET A 275 2.43 12.29 -13.70
C MET A 275 2.36 12.84 -12.27
N MET A 276 3.31 12.49 -11.40
CA MET A 276 3.36 13.02 -10.03
C MET A 276 3.51 14.54 -9.99
N SER A 277 4.23 15.12 -10.96
CA SER A 277 4.35 16.58 -11.09
C SER A 277 3.04 17.28 -11.49
N GLN A 278 1.98 16.54 -11.85
CA GLN A 278 0.65 17.07 -12.18
C GLN A 278 -0.31 17.06 -10.98
N ILE A 279 0.09 16.47 -9.84
CA ILE A 279 -0.74 16.43 -8.62
C ILE A 279 -0.76 17.82 -7.97
N GLN A 280 -1.93 18.20 -7.46
CA GLN A 280 -2.06 19.37 -6.60
C GLN A 280 -1.86 18.96 -5.13
N TYR A 281 -0.75 19.36 -4.53
CA TYR A 281 -0.44 19.10 -3.12
C TYR A 281 -1.02 20.22 -2.23
N SER A 282 -1.08 19.99 -0.92
CA SER A 282 -1.58 20.98 0.05
C SER A 282 -0.77 22.28 0.04
N ASN A 283 0.51 22.20 -0.33
CA ASN A 283 1.42 23.33 -0.46
C ASN A 283 1.52 23.89 -1.89
N GLY A 284 0.65 23.46 -2.82
CA GLY A 284 0.65 23.86 -4.23
C GLY A 284 1.15 22.77 -5.17
N VAL A 285 1.54 23.17 -6.38
CA VAL A 285 2.12 22.23 -7.38
C VAL A 285 3.59 22.03 -7.04
N ILE A 286 4.00 20.76 -6.89
CA ILE A 286 5.38 20.37 -6.64
C ILE A 286 5.97 19.83 -7.94
N ASP A 287 7.12 20.38 -8.32
CA ASP A 287 7.94 19.78 -9.37
C ASP A 287 8.63 18.54 -8.79
N TYR A 288 7.95 17.40 -8.91
CA TYR A 288 8.42 16.13 -8.35
C TYR A 288 9.76 15.72 -8.96
N LEU A 289 9.96 15.96 -10.26
CA LEU A 289 11.20 15.65 -10.94
C LEU A 289 12.37 16.42 -10.32
N LYS A 290 12.20 17.74 -10.15
CA LYS A 290 13.21 18.57 -9.52
C LYS A 290 13.48 18.14 -8.08
N LEU A 291 12.42 17.91 -7.30
CA LEU A 291 12.55 17.44 -5.91
C LEU A 291 13.34 16.12 -5.82
N LEU A 292 13.07 15.16 -6.70
CA LEU A 292 13.80 13.92 -6.77
C LEU A 292 15.28 14.14 -7.15
N GLN A 293 15.54 14.94 -8.19
CA GLN A 293 16.90 15.26 -8.65
C GLN A 293 17.73 15.93 -7.56
N ASP A 294 17.14 16.88 -6.84
CA ASP A 294 17.80 17.64 -5.78
C ASP A 294 18.16 16.75 -4.56
N ASN A 295 17.51 15.59 -4.40
CA ASN A 295 17.62 14.75 -3.19
C ASN A 295 18.12 13.32 -3.46
N ILE A 296 18.35 12.92 -4.72
CA ILE A 296 18.62 11.51 -5.08
C ILE A 296 19.85 10.94 -4.38
N SER A 297 20.95 11.72 -4.30
CA SER A 297 22.18 11.27 -3.66
C SER A 297 22.01 11.03 -2.16
N ASP A 298 21.25 11.88 -1.47
CA ASP A 298 20.98 11.72 -0.04
C ASP A 298 20.00 10.56 0.22
N ILE A 299 19.04 10.34 -0.67
CA ILE A 299 18.17 9.15 -0.66
C ILE A 299 18.99 7.88 -0.81
N GLU A 300 19.96 7.83 -1.73
CA GLU A 300 20.86 6.69 -1.90
C GLU A 300 21.70 6.42 -0.66
N ILE A 301 22.27 7.47 -0.03
CA ILE A 301 23.03 7.35 1.21
C ILE A 301 22.15 6.75 2.32
N TYR A 302 20.96 7.33 2.53
CA TYR A 302 20.02 6.85 3.53
C TYR A 302 19.63 5.38 3.27
N ASN A 303 19.31 5.04 2.03
CA ASN A 303 18.92 3.68 1.64
C ASN A 303 20.04 2.68 1.90
N ASN A 304 21.29 3.02 1.58
CA ASN A 304 22.43 2.14 1.85
C ASN A 304 22.63 1.91 3.36
N GLU A 305 22.46 2.93 4.19
CA GLU A 305 22.52 2.79 5.64
C GLU A 305 21.42 1.86 6.16
N ILE A 306 20.18 2.06 5.71
CA ILE A 306 19.02 1.24 6.08
C ILE A 306 19.24 -0.23 5.67
N GLU A 307 19.75 -0.50 4.46
CA GLU A 307 20.01 -1.86 4.00
C GLU A 307 21.05 -2.59 4.86
N VAL A 308 22.10 -1.91 5.32
CA VAL A 308 23.07 -2.52 6.25
C VAL A 308 22.42 -2.86 7.59
N LEU A 309 21.53 -2.00 8.08
CA LEU A 309 20.85 -2.21 9.36
C LEU A 309 19.80 -3.32 9.31
N ASN A 310 19.14 -3.54 8.16
CA ASN A 310 18.12 -4.57 7.95
C ASN A 310 18.54 -5.97 8.43
N GLU A 311 19.81 -6.34 8.24
CA GLU A 311 20.34 -7.66 8.62
C GLU A 311 20.27 -7.93 10.14
N SER A 312 20.10 -6.89 10.95
CA SER A 312 19.97 -7.00 12.41
C SER A 312 18.54 -7.25 12.90
N TYR A 313 17.52 -7.19 12.03
CA TYR A 313 16.10 -7.26 12.42
C TYR A 313 15.42 -8.48 11.80
N ARG A 314 15.59 -9.65 12.43
CA ARG A 314 15.14 -10.95 11.88
C ARG A 314 13.61 -11.09 11.80
N GLU A 315 12.87 -10.25 12.50
CA GLU A 315 11.42 -10.20 12.50
C GLU A 315 10.82 -9.64 11.19
N LEU A 316 11.63 -8.96 10.38
CA LEU A 316 11.22 -8.42 9.08
C LEU A 316 10.70 -9.51 8.13
N ILE A 317 9.76 -9.12 7.29
CA ILE A 317 9.08 -9.94 6.29
C ILE A 317 10.05 -10.42 5.21
N ARG A 318 11.02 -9.61 4.79
CA ARG A 318 12.02 -9.99 3.76
C ARG A 318 12.67 -11.35 3.99
N PHE A 319 12.92 -11.75 5.24
CA PHE A 319 13.55 -13.04 5.57
C PHE A 319 12.61 -14.25 5.41
N ARG A 320 11.31 -14.02 5.24
CA ARG A 320 10.28 -15.04 5.12
C ARG A 320 9.29 -14.80 3.97
N ILE A 321 9.58 -13.82 3.10
CA ILE A 321 8.65 -13.37 2.06
C ILE A 321 8.22 -14.51 1.15
N GLN A 322 9.15 -15.35 0.69
CA GLN A 322 8.82 -16.50 -0.17
C GLN A 322 7.89 -17.50 0.53
N LYS A 323 8.12 -17.77 1.82
CA LYS A 323 7.27 -18.68 2.60
C LYS A 323 5.87 -18.10 2.73
N LEU A 324 5.75 -16.82 3.08
CA LEU A 324 4.46 -16.14 3.23
C LEU A 324 3.71 -16.06 1.90
N PHE A 325 4.40 -15.70 0.82
CA PHE A 325 3.86 -15.65 -0.53
C PHE A 325 3.26 -17.01 -0.94
N ASN A 326 4.03 -18.10 -0.74
CA ASN A 326 3.57 -19.46 -1.01
C ASN A 326 2.36 -19.85 -0.14
N SER A 327 2.32 -19.44 1.13
CA SER A 327 1.20 -19.75 2.03
C SER A 327 -0.07 -18.98 1.68
N LEU A 328 0.06 -17.73 1.26
CA LEU A 328 -1.07 -16.80 1.09
C LEU A 328 -1.67 -16.81 -0.32
N LEU A 329 -0.87 -17.07 -1.35
CA LEU A 329 -1.31 -17.02 -2.76
C LEU A 329 -1.54 -18.41 -3.39
N ILE A 330 -0.98 -19.48 -2.83
CA ILE A 330 -1.27 -20.83 -3.33
C ILE A 330 -2.58 -21.32 -2.73
N SER A 331 -3.67 -21.07 -3.44
CA SER A 331 -4.89 -21.85 -3.32
C SER A 331 -4.62 -23.26 -3.86
N LYS A 332 -4.88 -24.27 -3.04
CA LYS A 332 -5.03 -25.66 -3.49
C LYS A 332 -6.39 -25.87 -4.11
#